data_AF-A0A815EUB1-F1
#
_entry.id   AF-A0A815EUB1-F1
#
_cell.length_a   1.000
_cell.length_b   1.000
_cell.length_c   1.000
_cell.angle_alpha   90.00
_cell.angle_beta   90.00
_cell.angle_gamma   90.00
#
_symmetry.space_group_name_H-M   'P 1'
#
loop_
_entity.id
_entity.type
_entity.pdbx_description
1 polymer ?
#
loop_
_entity_poly.entity_id
_entity_poly.type
_entity_poly.pdbx_seq_one_letter_code
_entity_poly.pdbx_strand_id
1 'polypeptide(L)'
;MNSTTVESWFIPLDIIAIICLALTIALATIALIIIIMDKTCHTVPMLLTANICLTGLLCGIDTIGMNGFTLYNDLKQIEYEDSFCFIIGFFNYSTCALHNYSYVTSAIYRYITIVHPTRLFWQSARAQIILIVRFVRGMSQRVTAANTLSRAQRDLKMVRRVVTLVQILFISGFPLSLFIFLSFFNHAPKYHFRIGFLFVNASMLLVKITLFQFTDPLKVAIKKILRRRLNIVLPIPAITRSLT
;
A
#
# COMPACT_ATOMS: atom_id res chain seq x y z
N MET A 1 -42.40 -12.51 -2.91
CA MET A 1 -41.02 -12.04 -3.06
C MET A 1 -41.08 -10.69 -3.74
N ASN A 2 -40.83 -9.60 -3.00
CA ASN A 2 -40.69 -8.28 -3.60
C ASN A 2 -39.35 -8.27 -4.33
N SER A 3 -39.35 -8.03 -5.65
CA SER A 3 -38.09 -7.82 -6.36
C SER A 3 -37.46 -6.55 -5.79
N THR A 4 -36.38 -6.71 -5.05
CA THR A 4 -35.55 -5.57 -4.68
C THR A 4 -34.90 -5.07 -5.95
N THR A 5 -35.43 -3.99 -6.51
CA THR A 5 -34.84 -3.34 -7.69
C THR A 5 -33.44 -2.88 -7.32
N VAL A 6 -32.41 -3.56 -7.84
CA VAL A 6 -31.01 -3.14 -7.71
C VAL A 6 -30.90 -1.74 -8.30
N GLU A 7 -30.38 -0.79 -7.53
CA GLU A 7 -30.21 0.57 -7.99
C GLU A 7 -29.13 0.60 -9.08
N SER A 8 -29.45 1.15 -10.25
CA SER A 8 -28.59 1.06 -11.45
C SER A 8 -27.21 1.71 -11.29
N TRP A 9 -27.05 2.61 -10.32
CA TRP A 9 -25.80 3.30 -10.04
C TRP A 9 -24.80 2.48 -9.20
N PHE A 10 -25.18 1.31 -8.70
CA PHE A 10 -24.25 0.41 -8.00
C PHE A 10 -23.18 -0.18 -8.93
N ILE A 11 -23.57 -0.56 -10.14
CA ILE A 11 -22.67 -1.11 -11.16
C ILE A 11 -21.48 -0.17 -11.47
N PRO A 12 -21.69 1.11 -11.83
CA PRO A 12 -20.57 2.00 -12.11
C PRO A 12 -19.69 2.26 -10.88
N LEU A 13 -20.25 2.25 -9.66
CA LEU A 13 -19.44 2.40 -8.45
C LEU A 13 -18.49 1.22 -8.22
N ASP A 14 -18.99 -0.01 -8.39
CA ASP A 14 -18.16 -1.20 -8.22
C ASP A 14 -17.06 -1.26 -9.30
N ILE A 15 -17.37 -0.83 -10.54
CA ILE A 15 -16.37 -0.69 -11.61
C ILE A 15 -15.28 0.33 -11.21
N ILE A 16 -15.66 1.50 -10.70
CA ILE A 16 -14.68 2.52 -10.24
C ILE A 16 -13.83 1.96 -9.09
N ALA A 17 -14.45 1.26 -8.14
CA ALA A 17 -13.75 0.62 -7.03
C ALA A 17 -12.71 -0.40 -7.52
N ILE A 18 -13.09 -1.27 -8.47
CA ILE A 18 -12.18 -2.25 -9.09
C ILE A 18 -11.02 -1.56 -9.80
N ILE A 19 -11.27 -0.48 -10.56
CA ILE A 19 -10.21 0.30 -11.22
C ILE A 19 -9.24 0.90 -10.19
N CYS A 20 -9.75 1.49 -9.11
CA CYS A 20 -8.93 2.05 -8.04
C CYS A 20 -8.03 0.98 -7.38
N LEU A 21 -8.57 -0.21 -7.14
CA LEU A 21 -7.83 -1.33 -6.58
C LEU A 21 -6.78 -1.89 -7.55
N ALA A 22 -7.11 -2.01 -8.83
CA ALA A 22 -6.17 -2.44 -9.86
C ALA A 22 -4.95 -1.51 -9.95
N LEU A 23 -5.18 -0.19 -9.90
CA LEU A 23 -4.10 0.81 -9.84
C LEU A 23 -3.29 0.68 -8.55
N THR A 24 -3.94 0.43 -7.42
CA THR A 24 -3.29 0.21 -6.12
C THR A 24 -2.36 -1.00 -6.14
N ILE A 25 -2.82 -2.13 -6.70
CA ILE A 25 -2.03 -3.37 -6.87
C ILE A 25 -0.86 -3.13 -7.82
N ALA A 26 -1.09 -2.43 -8.95
CA ALA A 26 -0.03 -2.10 -9.90
C ALA A 26 1.08 -1.28 -9.25
N LEU A 27 0.72 -0.22 -8.50
CA LEU A 27 1.68 0.63 -7.78
C LEU A 27 2.44 -0.16 -6.70
N ALA A 28 1.74 -1.01 -5.93
CA ALA A 28 2.35 -1.84 -4.90
C ALA A 28 3.35 -2.85 -5.50
N THR A 29 2.98 -3.50 -6.59
CA THR A 29 3.84 -4.46 -7.32
C THR A 29 5.08 -3.77 -7.87
N ILE A 30 4.93 -2.62 -8.54
CA ILE A 30 6.06 -1.83 -9.07
C ILE A 30 7.00 -1.43 -7.92
N ALA A 31 6.45 -0.95 -6.80
CA ALA A 31 7.26 -0.57 -5.65
C ALA A 31 8.03 -1.76 -5.06
N LEU A 32 7.40 -2.93 -4.93
CA LEU A 32 8.06 -4.15 -4.45
C LEU A 32 9.20 -4.58 -5.38
N ILE A 33 8.97 -4.59 -6.69
CA ILE A 33 10.01 -4.93 -7.68
C ILE A 33 11.20 -4.00 -7.54
N ILE A 34 10.97 -2.68 -7.44
CA ILE A 34 12.05 -1.71 -7.26
C ILE A 34 12.82 -1.96 -5.96
N ILE A 35 12.12 -2.20 -4.85
CA ILE A 35 12.76 -2.44 -3.55
C ILE A 35 13.64 -3.69 -3.58
N ILE A 36 13.19 -4.76 -4.25
CA ILE A 36 13.94 -6.02 -4.37
C ILE A 36 15.15 -5.87 -5.31
N MET A 37 15.02 -5.08 -6.38
CA MET A 37 16.07 -4.93 -7.39
C MET A 37 17.15 -3.92 -7.03
N ASP A 38 16.82 -2.86 -6.29
CA ASP A 38 17.78 -1.81 -5.95
C ASP A 38 18.38 -2.02 -4.55
N LYS A 39 19.67 -2.40 -4.51
CA LYS A 39 20.43 -2.55 -3.26
C LYS A 39 20.45 -1.29 -2.40
N THR A 40 20.22 -0.10 -2.96
CA THR A 40 20.12 1.15 -2.18
C THR A 40 18.84 1.24 -1.36
N CYS A 41 17.81 0.45 -1.72
CA CYS A 41 16.56 0.34 -0.98
C CYS A 41 16.66 -0.64 0.20
N HIS A 42 17.79 -1.31 0.42
CA HIS A 42 17.96 -2.31 1.47
C HIS A 42 18.23 -1.70 2.86
N THR A 43 17.34 -0.79 3.29
CA THR A 43 17.36 -0.17 4.62
C THR A 43 16.13 -0.61 5.42
N VAL A 44 16.22 -0.63 6.76
CA VAL A 44 15.11 -1.00 7.64
C VAL A 44 13.80 -0.23 7.35
N PRO A 45 13.79 1.12 7.21
CA PRO A 45 12.55 1.83 6.88
C PRO A 45 11.97 1.48 5.51
N MET A 46 12.82 1.11 4.54
CA MET A 46 12.36 0.63 3.24
C MET A 46 11.81 -0.79 3.31
N LEU A 47 12.34 -1.65 4.21
CA LEU A 47 11.76 -2.96 4.47
C LEU A 47 10.36 -2.87 5.09
N LEU A 48 10.15 -1.94 6.03
CA LEU A 48 8.82 -1.64 6.57
C LEU A 48 7.87 -1.11 5.48
N THR A 49 8.41 -0.32 4.55
CA THR A 49 7.67 0.15 3.37
C THR A 49 7.32 -1.02 2.44
N ALA A 50 8.23 -1.97 2.24
CA ALA A 50 7.96 -3.20 1.50
C ALA A 50 6.86 -4.03 2.16
N ASN A 51 6.86 -4.15 3.49
CA ASN A 51 5.80 -4.83 4.24
C ASN A 51 4.43 -4.16 4.04
N ILE A 52 4.37 -2.83 4.04
CA ILE A 52 3.16 -2.06 3.71
C ILE A 52 2.71 -2.32 2.26
N CYS A 53 3.64 -2.43 1.30
CA CYS A 53 3.31 -2.76 -0.08
C CYS A 53 2.83 -4.21 -0.23
N LEU A 54 3.45 -5.16 0.45
CA LEU A 54 3.09 -6.58 0.42
C LEU A 54 1.70 -6.82 1.02
N THR A 55 1.46 -6.32 2.23
CA THR A 55 0.13 -6.42 2.86
C THR A 55 -0.94 -5.67 2.06
N GLY A 56 -0.58 -4.54 1.44
CA GLY A 56 -1.48 -3.82 0.55
C GLY A 56 -1.79 -4.57 -0.74
N LEU A 57 -0.86 -5.38 -1.25
CA LEU A 57 -1.07 -6.24 -2.41
C LEU A 57 -2.04 -7.38 -2.06
N LEU A 58 -1.82 -8.06 -0.92
CA LEU A 58 -2.73 -9.11 -0.44
C LEU A 58 -4.15 -8.57 -0.21
N CYS A 59 -4.26 -7.46 0.53
CA CYS A 59 -5.54 -6.80 0.77
C CYS A 59 -6.21 -6.34 -0.54
N GLY A 60 -5.44 -5.80 -1.49
CA GLY A 60 -5.97 -5.39 -2.79
C GLY A 60 -6.53 -6.56 -3.60
N ILE A 61 -5.86 -7.70 -3.63
CA ILE A 61 -6.32 -8.90 -4.34
C ILE A 61 -7.64 -9.42 -3.72
N ASP A 62 -7.69 -9.53 -2.39
CA ASP A 62 -8.90 -9.98 -1.68
C ASP A 62 -10.07 -9.03 -1.92
N THR A 63 -9.83 -7.72 -1.89
CA THR A 63 -10.86 -6.70 -2.13
C THR A 63 -11.35 -6.72 -3.57
N ILE A 64 -10.48 -6.96 -4.56
CA ILE A 64 -10.90 -7.17 -5.96
C ILE A 64 -11.78 -8.41 -6.07
N GLY A 65 -11.41 -9.52 -5.41
CA GLY A 65 -12.24 -10.72 -5.38
C GLY A 65 -13.64 -10.45 -4.81
N MET A 66 -13.71 -9.73 -3.69
CA MET A 66 -14.97 -9.33 -3.07
C MET A 66 -15.83 -8.42 -3.97
N ASN A 67 -15.23 -7.38 -4.55
CA ASN A 67 -15.95 -6.46 -5.44
C ASN A 67 -16.36 -7.13 -6.76
N GLY A 68 -15.53 -8.02 -7.30
CA GLY A 68 -15.86 -8.81 -8.48
C GLY A 68 -17.02 -9.78 -8.23
N PHE A 69 -17.04 -10.43 -7.07
CA PHE A 69 -18.16 -11.28 -6.65
C PHE A 69 -19.45 -10.48 -6.46
N THR A 70 -19.36 -9.31 -5.82
CA THR A 70 -20.50 -8.41 -5.63
C THR A 70 -21.07 -7.93 -6.97
N LEU A 71 -20.21 -7.42 -7.86
CA LEU A 71 -20.58 -6.97 -9.19
C LEU A 71 -21.20 -8.09 -10.02
N TYR A 72 -20.65 -9.31 -9.95
CA TYR A 72 -21.21 -10.47 -10.63
C TYR A 72 -22.62 -10.80 -10.17
N ASN A 73 -22.87 -10.79 -8.85
CA ASN A 73 -24.19 -11.05 -8.30
C ASN A 73 -25.19 -9.94 -8.64
N ASP A 74 -24.75 -8.68 -8.63
CA ASP A 74 -25.60 -7.55 -9.02
C ASP A 74 -26.00 -7.62 -10.51
N LEU A 75 -25.07 -8.01 -11.38
CA LEU A 75 -25.35 -8.21 -12.81
C LEU A 75 -26.35 -9.35 -13.05
N LYS A 76 -26.32 -10.39 -12.21
CA LYS A 76 -27.25 -11.52 -12.30
C LYS A 76 -28.54 -11.33 -11.50
N GLN A 77 -28.63 -10.30 -10.68
CA GLN A 77 -29.74 -10.06 -9.75
C GLN A 77 -30.02 -11.26 -8.83
N ILE A 78 -28.97 -11.96 -8.37
CA ILE A 78 -29.09 -13.12 -7.49
C ILE A 78 -28.67 -12.71 -6.08
N GLU A 79 -29.56 -12.90 -5.09
CA GLU A 79 -29.17 -12.86 -3.68
C GLU A 79 -28.63 -14.24 -3.28
N TYR A 80 -27.33 -14.33 -3.02
CA TYR A 80 -26.66 -15.56 -2.60
C TYR A 80 -26.41 -15.53 -1.09
N GLU A 81 -27.16 -16.34 -0.32
CA GLU A 81 -26.83 -16.66 1.07
C GLU A 81 -25.88 -17.85 1.11
N ASP A 82 -24.64 -17.66 0.64
CA ASP A 82 -23.65 -18.74 0.64
C ASP A 82 -22.54 -18.53 1.66
N SER A 83 -22.07 -19.64 2.22
CA SER A 83 -20.88 -19.73 3.08
C SER A 83 -19.64 -19.05 2.48
N PHE A 84 -19.57 -18.98 1.15
CA PHE A 84 -18.51 -18.30 0.41
C PHE A 84 -18.45 -16.79 0.69
N CYS A 85 -19.61 -16.12 0.89
CA CYS A 85 -19.67 -14.71 1.23
C CYS A 85 -19.00 -14.44 2.60
N PHE A 86 -19.27 -15.30 3.58
CA PHE A 86 -18.64 -15.23 4.90
C PHE A 86 -17.12 -15.42 4.82
N ILE A 87 -16.65 -16.40 4.04
CA ILE A 87 -15.22 -16.67 3.86
C ILE A 87 -14.51 -15.47 3.22
N ILE A 88 -15.06 -14.90 2.14
CA ILE A 88 -14.50 -13.70 1.50
C ILE A 88 -14.45 -12.53 2.49
N GLY A 89 -15.55 -12.30 3.23
CA GLY A 89 -15.61 -11.24 4.23
C GLY A 89 -14.53 -11.39 5.30
N PHE A 90 -14.33 -12.62 5.80
CA PHE A 90 -13.29 -12.93 6.78
C PHE A 90 -11.87 -12.67 6.26
N PHE A 91 -11.57 -13.14 5.04
CA PHE A 91 -10.26 -12.90 4.42
C PHE A 91 -10.01 -11.41 4.21
N ASN A 92 -10.98 -10.68 3.65
CA ASN A 92 -10.86 -9.26 3.41
C ASN A 92 -10.65 -8.47 4.71
N TYR A 93 -11.40 -8.79 5.78
CA TYR A 93 -11.22 -8.15 7.08
C TYR A 93 -9.83 -8.44 7.68
N SER A 94 -9.38 -9.69 7.59
CA SER A 94 -8.07 -10.12 8.09
C SER A 94 -6.92 -9.43 7.37
N THR A 95 -6.97 -9.34 6.04
CA THR A 95 -5.92 -8.67 5.26
C THR A 95 -5.96 -7.15 5.38
N CYS A 96 -7.14 -6.54 5.52
CA CYS A 96 -7.27 -5.13 5.91
C CYS A 96 -6.64 -4.85 7.28
N ALA A 97 -6.88 -5.71 8.27
CA ALA A 97 -6.28 -5.60 9.60
C ALA A 97 -4.75 -5.70 9.52
N LEU A 98 -4.21 -6.70 8.82
CA LEU A 98 -2.76 -6.84 8.57
C LEU A 98 -2.17 -5.61 7.89
N HIS A 99 -2.89 -5.02 6.94
CA HIS A 99 -2.48 -3.80 6.28
C HIS A 99 -2.40 -2.60 7.24
N ASN A 100 -3.43 -2.42 8.08
CA ASN A 100 -3.46 -1.36 9.10
C ASN A 100 -2.36 -1.53 10.15
N TYR A 101 -2.14 -2.76 10.64
CA TYR A 101 -1.04 -3.07 11.56
C TYR A 101 0.33 -2.76 10.96
N SER A 102 0.49 -2.90 9.65
CA SER A 102 1.74 -2.56 8.96
C SER A 102 2.05 -1.05 9.02
N TYR A 103 1.03 -0.19 8.92
CA TYR A 103 1.20 1.26 9.12
C TYR A 103 1.53 1.59 10.58
N VAL A 104 0.82 1.00 11.53
CA VAL A 104 1.06 1.21 12.97
C VAL A 104 2.48 0.80 13.34
N THR A 105 2.94 -0.37 12.87
CA THR A 105 4.31 -0.86 13.09
C THR A 105 5.34 0.12 12.51
N SER A 106 5.10 0.65 11.32
CA SER A 106 5.98 1.66 10.71
C SER A 106 6.01 2.98 11.51
N ALA A 107 4.87 3.41 12.04
CA ALA A 107 4.78 4.60 12.86
C ALA A 107 5.50 4.43 14.21
N ILE A 108 5.27 3.31 14.91
CA ILE A 108 5.93 2.97 16.17
C ILE A 108 7.45 2.89 15.98
N TYR A 109 7.91 2.19 14.93
CA TYR A 109 9.34 2.11 14.61
C TYR A 109 9.96 3.50 14.49
N ARG A 110 9.33 4.40 13.72
CA ARG A 110 9.83 5.77 13.53
C ARG A 110 9.82 6.58 14.82
N TYR A 111 8.75 6.47 15.61
CA TYR A 111 8.65 7.12 16.90
C TYR A 111 9.80 6.71 17.83
N ILE A 112 10.04 5.40 17.96
CA ILE A 112 11.13 4.86 18.79
C ILE A 112 12.50 5.36 18.30
N THR A 113 12.74 5.34 16.99
CA THR A 113 14.03 5.79 16.44
C THR A 113 14.33 7.26 16.70
N ILE A 114 13.31 8.09 16.90
CA ILE A 114 13.44 9.55 17.07
C ILE A 114 13.49 9.94 18.54
N VAL A 115 12.60 9.37 19.35
CA VAL A 115 12.50 9.71 20.77
C VAL A 115 13.60 9.01 21.58
N HIS A 116 14.03 7.82 21.17
CA HIS A 116 15.02 7.03 21.89
C HIS A 116 16.22 6.64 21.00
N PRO A 117 17.00 7.61 20.48
CA PRO A 117 18.12 7.33 19.58
C PRO A 117 19.28 6.59 20.28
N THR A 118 19.40 6.68 21.60
CA THR A 118 20.51 6.12 22.39
C THR A 118 20.23 4.73 22.98
N ARG A 119 18.99 4.23 22.94
CA ARG A 119 18.64 2.90 23.48
C ARG A 119 18.87 1.81 22.43
N LEU A 120 20.13 1.41 22.27
CA LEU A 120 20.61 0.32 21.38
C LEU A 120 19.80 -0.99 21.50
N PHE A 121 19.21 -1.29 22.66
CA PHE A 121 18.39 -2.48 22.87
C PHE A 121 17.15 -2.52 21.95
N TRP A 122 16.47 -1.38 21.80
CA TRP A 122 15.27 -1.23 20.96
C TRP A 122 15.60 -1.06 19.47
N GLN A 123 16.83 -0.66 19.15
CA GLN A 123 17.38 -0.68 17.79
C GLN A 123 18.01 -2.02 17.41
N SER A 124 18.21 -2.93 18.36
CA SER A 124 18.87 -4.19 18.07
C SER A 124 18.01 -5.01 17.13
N ALA A 125 18.67 -5.55 16.10
CA ALA A 125 18.03 -6.44 15.16
C ALA A 125 17.27 -7.54 15.91
N ARG A 126 17.73 -8.03 17.07
CA ARG A 126 17.11 -9.13 17.85
C ARG A 126 15.66 -8.88 18.33
N ALA A 127 15.31 -7.65 18.70
CA ALA A 127 13.93 -7.31 19.09
C ALA A 127 13.00 -7.11 17.88
N GLN A 128 13.53 -6.57 16.79
CA GLN A 128 12.84 -6.48 15.49
C GLN A 128 12.80 -7.83 14.75
N ILE A 129 13.76 -8.70 15.07
CA ILE A 129 13.97 -10.03 14.51
C ILE A 129 12.83 -10.91 14.97
N ILE A 130 12.36 -10.95 16.23
CA ILE A 130 11.20 -11.82 16.60
C ILE A 130 9.97 -11.60 15.69
N LEU A 131 9.77 -10.39 15.16
CA LEU A 131 8.70 -10.07 14.20
C LEU A 131 9.04 -10.34 12.72
N ILE A 132 10.31 -10.51 12.34
CA ILE A 132 10.80 -10.57 10.94
C ILE A 132 11.92 -11.64 10.72
N VAL A 133 12.17 -12.56 11.69
CA VAL A 133 13.46 -13.29 11.92
C VAL A 133 14.02 -13.97 10.68
N ARG A 134 13.18 -14.58 9.83
CA ARG A 134 13.69 -15.49 8.80
C ARG A 134 14.36 -14.79 7.61
N PHE A 135 14.14 -13.48 7.39
CA PHE A 135 14.57 -12.82 6.14
C PHE A 135 15.73 -11.81 6.29
N VAL A 136 16.06 -11.36 7.50
CA VAL A 136 16.95 -10.19 7.73
C VAL A 136 18.42 -10.55 7.99
N ARG A 137 18.76 -11.84 8.15
CA ARG A 137 20.08 -12.29 8.65
C ARG A 137 21.29 -11.89 7.77
N GLY A 138 21.09 -11.38 6.54
CA GLY A 138 22.16 -10.99 5.61
C GLY A 138 22.54 -9.50 5.53
N MET A 139 21.78 -8.55 6.09
CA MET A 139 21.94 -7.11 5.73
C MET A 139 22.59 -6.19 6.78
N SER A 140 22.93 -6.68 7.98
CA SER A 140 23.29 -5.83 9.13
C SER A 140 24.78 -5.42 9.25
N GLN A 141 25.61 -5.56 8.21
CA GLN A 141 27.06 -5.31 8.35
C GLN A 141 27.58 -3.95 7.85
N ARG A 142 26.74 -3.05 7.35
CA ARG A 142 27.25 -1.77 6.78
C ARG A 142 26.32 -0.59 6.98
N VAL A 143 26.44 0.17 8.08
CA VAL A 143 26.15 1.62 8.09
C VAL A 143 26.98 2.33 9.18
N THR A 144 27.84 3.26 8.73
CA THR A 144 28.74 4.13 9.51
C THR A 144 28.06 5.39 10.06
N ALA A 145 28.65 5.96 11.11
CA ALA A 145 28.22 7.19 11.79
C ALA A 145 28.92 8.44 11.22
N ALA A 146 28.15 9.40 10.66
CA ALA A 146 28.56 10.79 10.46
C ALA A 146 27.34 11.70 10.21
N ASN A 147 27.34 12.91 10.79
CA ASN A 147 26.37 14.02 10.69
C ASN A 147 25.01 13.88 11.39
N THR A 148 24.98 14.20 12.69
CA THR A 148 23.79 14.24 13.57
C THR A 148 22.72 15.26 13.12
N LEU A 149 23.10 16.47 12.70
CA LEU A 149 22.15 17.53 12.35
C LEU A 149 21.37 17.24 11.05
N SER A 150 22.09 16.81 10.00
CA SER A 150 21.47 16.41 8.72
C SER A 150 20.59 15.16 8.85
N ARG A 151 20.86 14.33 9.87
CA ARG A 151 20.07 13.15 10.20
C ARG A 151 18.75 13.55 10.87
N ALA A 152 18.81 14.42 11.87
CA ALA A 152 17.63 14.93 12.56
C ALA A 152 16.64 15.61 11.61
N GLN A 153 17.11 16.42 10.65
CA GLN A 153 16.25 17.05 9.64
C GLN A 153 15.58 16.03 8.71
N ARG A 154 16.30 14.98 8.29
CA ARG A 154 15.72 13.89 7.47
C ARG A 154 14.67 13.11 8.24
N ASP A 155 14.92 12.86 9.52
CA ASP A 155 14.01 12.11 10.39
C ASP A 155 12.71 12.89 10.63
N LEU A 156 12.79 14.21 10.89
CA LEU A 156 11.60 15.08 10.99
C LEU A 156 10.78 15.11 9.70
N LYS A 157 11.42 15.18 8.53
CA LYS A 157 10.73 15.11 7.24
C LYS A 157 10.03 13.75 7.06
N MET A 158 10.65 12.67 7.52
CA MET A 158 10.03 11.34 7.50
C MET A 158 8.85 11.19 8.48
N VAL A 159 8.88 11.84 9.65
CA VAL A 159 7.74 11.88 10.58
C VAL A 159 6.56 12.59 9.95
N ARG A 160 6.78 13.79 9.42
CA ARG A 160 5.72 14.57 8.77
C ARG A 160 5.02 13.76 7.68
N ARG A 161 5.80 13.01 6.90
CA ARG A 161 5.28 12.09 5.87
C ARG A 161 4.39 10.98 6.47
N VAL A 162 4.76 10.36 7.58
CA VAL A 162 3.91 9.34 8.23
C VAL A 162 2.67 9.92 8.84
N VAL A 163 2.78 11.04 9.54
CA VAL A 163 1.61 11.72 10.13
C VAL A 163 0.60 12.05 9.03
N THR A 164 1.08 12.52 7.87
CA THR A 164 0.22 12.76 6.70
C THR A 164 -0.44 11.46 6.21
N LEU A 165 0.28 10.34 6.13
CA LEU A 165 -0.29 9.05 5.73
C LEU A 165 -1.34 8.54 6.72
N VAL A 166 -1.09 8.67 8.03
CA VAL A 166 -2.03 8.27 9.08
C VAL A 166 -3.28 9.15 9.07
N GLN A 167 -3.11 10.46 8.86
CA GLN A 167 -4.24 11.39 8.73
C GLN A 167 -5.12 11.04 7.52
N ILE A 168 -4.52 10.75 6.35
CA ILE A 168 -5.27 10.32 5.16
C ILE A 168 -6.08 9.07 5.47
N LEU A 169 -5.47 8.07 6.12
CA LEU A 169 -6.12 6.80 6.45
C LEU A 169 -7.24 6.96 7.49
N PHE A 170 -7.06 7.88 8.46
CA PHE A 170 -8.09 8.17 9.46
C PHE A 170 -9.29 8.90 8.86
N ILE A 171 -9.02 9.94 8.06
CA ILE A 171 -10.07 10.73 7.39
C ILE A 171 -10.87 9.85 6.41
N SER A 172 -10.22 8.90 5.74
CA SER A 172 -10.89 8.01 4.80
C SER A 172 -11.58 6.79 5.43
N GLY A 173 -11.07 6.31 6.58
CA GLY A 173 -11.72 5.25 7.35
C GLY A 173 -12.91 5.75 8.17
N PHE A 174 -12.99 7.06 8.42
CA PHE A 174 -14.05 7.68 9.19
C PHE A 174 -15.45 7.49 8.57
N PRO A 175 -15.69 7.73 7.26
CA PRO A 175 -16.99 7.44 6.64
C PRO A 175 -17.46 6.00 6.85
N LEU A 176 -16.59 5.00 6.65
CA LEU A 176 -16.95 3.60 6.84
C LEU A 176 -17.29 3.31 8.31
N SER A 177 -16.48 3.81 9.24
CA SER A 177 -16.70 3.64 10.68
C SER A 177 -18.02 4.29 11.13
N LEU A 178 -18.32 5.46 10.58
CA LEU A 178 -19.58 6.18 10.84
C LEU A 178 -20.78 5.39 10.32
N PHE A 179 -20.71 4.82 9.11
CA PHE A 179 -21.80 4.01 8.56
C PHE A 179 -22.02 2.72 9.34
N ILE A 180 -20.95 2.05 9.78
CA ILE A 180 -21.05 0.89 10.68
C ILE A 180 -21.71 1.31 12.00
N PHE A 181 -21.28 2.43 12.60
CA PHE A 181 -21.87 2.92 13.84
C PHE A 181 -23.37 3.22 13.68
N LEU A 182 -23.75 3.94 12.62
CA LEU A 182 -25.14 4.26 12.32
C LEU A 182 -25.99 3.01 12.08
N SER A 183 -25.40 1.93 11.56
CA SER A 183 -26.10 0.65 11.32
C SER A 183 -26.55 -0.06 12.59
N PHE A 184 -25.97 0.27 13.76
CA PHE A 184 -26.43 -0.23 15.04
C PHE A 184 -27.70 0.48 15.54
N PHE A 185 -27.91 1.74 15.15
CA PHE A 185 -29.04 2.54 15.61
C PHE A 185 -30.19 2.58 14.61
N ASN A 186 -29.87 2.51 13.31
CA ASN A 186 -30.81 2.58 12.22
C ASN A 186 -30.59 1.39 11.28
N HIS A 187 -31.65 0.92 10.61
CA HIS A 187 -31.49 0.05 9.44
C HIS A 187 -30.82 0.85 8.33
N ALA A 188 -29.48 0.89 8.36
CA ALA A 188 -28.68 1.62 7.39
C ALA A 188 -28.90 1.02 6.00
N PRO A 189 -29.33 1.80 5.00
CA PRO A 189 -29.62 1.24 3.70
C PRO A 189 -28.31 0.82 3.01
N LYS A 190 -28.38 -0.29 2.26
CA LYS A 190 -27.24 -1.03 1.67
C LYS A 190 -26.25 -0.12 0.91
N TYR A 191 -26.73 1.00 0.35
CA TYR A 191 -25.92 1.92 -0.43
C TYR A 191 -24.86 2.70 0.35
N HIS A 192 -25.08 3.00 1.65
CA HIS A 192 -24.08 3.73 2.45
C HIS A 192 -22.78 2.94 2.59
N PHE A 193 -22.87 1.61 2.73
CA PHE A 193 -21.71 0.76 2.82
C PHE A 193 -20.88 0.74 1.54
N ARG A 194 -21.54 0.68 0.37
CA ARG A 194 -20.84 0.72 -0.94
C ARG A 194 -20.09 2.03 -1.13
N ILE A 195 -20.72 3.16 -0.79
CA ILE A 195 -20.06 4.47 -0.81
C ILE A 195 -18.88 4.49 0.17
N GLY A 196 -19.05 3.97 1.38
CA GLY A 196 -17.97 3.85 2.37
C GLY A 196 -16.78 3.04 1.84
N PHE A 197 -17.03 1.89 1.21
CA PHE A 197 -15.99 1.08 0.59
C PHE A 197 -15.26 1.80 -0.55
N LEU A 198 -15.97 2.57 -1.36
CA LEU A 198 -15.36 3.40 -2.41
C LEU A 198 -14.36 4.41 -1.81
N PHE A 199 -14.73 5.09 -0.72
CA PHE A 199 -13.83 6.02 -0.02
C PHE A 199 -12.58 5.32 0.52
N VAL A 200 -12.75 4.11 1.08
CA VAL A 200 -11.60 3.29 1.52
C VAL A 200 -10.70 2.96 0.34
N ASN A 201 -11.24 2.46 -0.78
CA ASN A 201 -10.46 2.10 -1.97
C ASN A 201 -9.71 3.31 -2.56
N ALA A 202 -10.38 4.45 -2.69
CA ALA A 202 -9.76 5.69 -3.14
C ALA A 202 -8.62 6.14 -2.20
N SER A 203 -8.81 5.97 -0.90
CA SER A 203 -7.78 6.33 0.08
C SER A 203 -6.57 5.42 0.07
N MET A 204 -6.75 4.12 -0.14
CA MET A 204 -5.64 3.18 -0.33
C MET A 204 -4.80 3.60 -1.53
N LEU A 205 -5.45 3.96 -2.64
CA LEU A 205 -4.77 4.48 -3.83
C LEU A 205 -3.99 5.77 -3.52
N LEU A 206 -4.61 6.74 -2.86
CA LEU A 206 -3.96 8.00 -2.46
C LEU A 206 -2.76 7.77 -1.53
N VAL A 207 -2.88 6.85 -0.57
CA VAL A 207 -1.80 6.44 0.32
C VAL A 207 -0.64 5.83 -0.47
N LYS A 208 -0.90 4.97 -1.46
CA LYS A 208 0.17 4.40 -2.31
C LYS A 208 0.83 5.46 -3.18
N ILE A 209 0.07 6.37 -3.79
CA ILE A 209 0.61 7.50 -4.56
C ILE A 209 1.51 8.36 -3.66
N THR A 210 1.03 8.69 -2.47
CA THR A 210 1.75 9.52 -1.48
C THR A 210 3.03 8.82 -1.00
N LEU A 211 2.96 7.52 -0.71
CA LEU A 211 4.11 6.69 -0.33
C LEU A 211 5.18 6.72 -1.43
N PHE A 212 4.76 6.58 -2.69
CA PHE A 212 5.65 6.63 -3.85
C PHE A 212 6.28 8.02 -4.03
N GLN A 213 5.50 9.09 -3.84
CA GLN A 213 5.99 10.45 -3.90
C GLN A 213 6.97 10.79 -2.77
N PHE A 214 6.80 10.19 -1.60
CA PHE A 214 7.64 10.47 -0.44
C PHE A 214 8.90 9.60 -0.34
N THR A 215 8.96 8.51 -1.10
CA THR A 215 10.10 7.60 -1.04
C THR A 215 11.16 8.01 -2.05
N ASP A 216 12.07 8.88 -1.61
CA ASP A 216 13.20 9.38 -2.42
C ASP A 216 14.03 8.27 -3.11
N PRO A 217 14.42 7.15 -2.45
CA PRO A 217 15.14 6.08 -3.14
C PRO A 217 14.33 5.42 -4.25
N LEU A 218 13.00 5.35 -4.11
CA LEU A 218 12.11 4.83 -5.15
C LEU A 218 12.12 5.75 -6.38
N LYS A 219 11.99 7.06 -6.18
CA LYS A 219 12.10 8.07 -7.24
C LYS A 219 13.44 8.01 -7.98
N VAL A 220 14.53 7.87 -7.23
CA VAL A 220 15.87 7.77 -7.81
C VAL A 220 16.01 6.49 -8.63
N ALA A 221 15.53 5.35 -8.11
CA ALA A 221 15.54 4.08 -8.82
C ALA A 221 14.73 4.15 -10.13
N ILE A 222 13.54 4.77 -10.11
CA ILE A 222 12.71 4.98 -11.31
C ILE A 222 13.42 5.87 -12.32
N LYS A 223 13.98 7.00 -11.88
CA LYS A 223 14.74 7.90 -12.75
C LYS A 223 15.94 7.19 -13.38
N LYS A 224 16.60 6.30 -12.64
CA LYS A 224 17.70 5.48 -13.11
C LYS A 224 17.24 4.45 -14.15
N ILE A 225 16.11 3.78 -13.94
CA ILE A 225 15.50 2.86 -14.91
C ILE A 225 15.12 3.61 -16.19
N LEU A 226 14.49 4.77 -16.07
CA LEU A 226 14.07 5.59 -17.21
C LEU A 226 15.28 6.11 -18.01
N ARG A 227 16.34 6.59 -17.32
CA ARG A 227 17.59 7.01 -17.97
C ARG A 227 18.33 5.86 -18.67
N ARG A 228 18.33 4.65 -18.10
CA ARG A 228 18.95 3.48 -18.74
C ARG A 228 18.26 3.14 -20.07
N ARG A 229 16.95 3.32 -20.18
CA ARG A 229 16.22 3.14 -21.45
C ARG A 229 16.59 4.21 -22.49
N LEU A 230 16.85 5.45 -22.06
CA LEU A 230 17.24 6.54 -22.96
C LEU A 230 18.68 6.43 -23.47
N ASN A 231 19.59 5.84 -22.68
CA ASN A 231 20.99 5.66 -23.05
C ASN A 231 21.27 4.35 -23.80
N ILE A 232 20.25 3.70 -24.38
CA ILE A 232 20.49 2.63 -25.36
C ILE A 232 21.05 3.31 -26.60
N VAL A 233 22.38 3.41 -26.64
CA VAL A 233 23.12 3.86 -27.82
C VAL A 233 22.76 2.90 -28.94
N LEU A 234 21.90 3.36 -29.86
CA LEU A 234 21.68 2.66 -31.11
C LEU A 234 23.05 2.53 -31.79
N PRO A 235 23.49 1.32 -32.14
CA PRO A 235 24.69 1.18 -32.95
C PRO A 235 24.43 1.96 -34.24
N ILE A 236 25.10 3.10 -34.39
CA ILE A 236 25.07 3.85 -35.64
C ILE A 236 25.74 2.91 -36.64
N PRO A 237 25.04 2.46 -37.71
CA PRO A 237 25.66 1.63 -38.71
C PRO A 237 26.87 2.41 -39.24
N ALA A 238 28.05 1.79 -39.15
CA ALA A 238 29.26 2.36 -39.69
C ALA A 238 29.01 2.60 -41.18
N ILE A 239 28.86 3.87 -41.56
CA ILE A 239 28.83 4.26 -42.97
C ILE A 239 30.24 3.98 -43.48
N THR A 240 30.43 2.79 -44.03
CA THR A 240 31.60 2.45 -44.84
C THR A 240 31.59 3.39 -46.03
N ARG A 241 32.34 4.49 -45.92
CA ARG A 241 32.75 5.30 -47.06
C ARG A 241 33.63 4.40 -47.94
N SER A 242 33.04 3.81 -48.96
CA SER A 242 33.78 3.34 -50.12
C SER A 242 34.28 4.58 -50.87
N LEU A 243 35.53 4.97 -50.60
CA LEU A 243 36.27 5.87 -51.48
C LEU A 243 36.71 5.03 -52.69
N THR A 244 35.93 5.11 -53.75
CA THR A 244 36.36 4.84 -55.13
C THR A 244 36.95 6.11 -55.72
#